data_AF-C7XC19-F1
#
_entry.id   AF-C7XC19-F1
#
_cell.length_a   1.000
_cell.length_b   1.000
_cell.length_c   1.000
_cell.angle_alpha   90.00
_cell.angle_beta   90.00
_cell.angle_gamma   90.00
#
_symmetry.space_group_name_H-M   'P 1'
#
loop_
_entity.id
_entity.type
_entity.pdbx_description
1 polymer ?
#
loop_
_entity_poly.entity_id
_entity_poly.type
_entity_poly.pdbx_seq_one_letter_code
_entity_poly.pdbx_strand_id
1 'polypeptide(L)'
;MGSMSLYAIDLLSNKFIVALLNSNVLFDYYREFINCSVNIQVNDIKQLPIIIPTKEFAFLIESLADKAIKKKQKLVDNDLEFIEEEIEDLIKTLYSI
;
A
#
# COMPACT_ATOMS: atom_id res chain seq x y z
N MET A 1 -10.98 16.83 -18.18
CA MET A 1 -10.19 15.84 -17.43
C MET A 1 -10.27 16.19 -15.95
N GLY A 2 -11.16 15.54 -15.20
CA GLY A 2 -11.23 15.74 -13.76
C GLY A 2 -10.08 14.98 -13.10
N SER A 3 -9.23 15.67 -12.33
CA SER A 3 -8.27 14.99 -11.46
C SER A 3 -9.06 14.28 -10.36
N MET A 4 -8.89 12.96 -10.24
CA MET A 4 -9.46 12.19 -9.13
C MET A 4 -8.34 11.86 -8.15
N SER A 5 -8.56 12.20 -6.88
CA SER A 5 -7.66 11.89 -5.78
C SER A 5 -8.33 10.95 -4.79
N LEU A 6 -7.53 10.09 -4.16
CA LEU A 6 -7.96 9.16 -3.13
C LEU A 6 -7.30 9.57 -1.80
N TYR A 7 -8.10 9.64 -0.75
CA TYR A 7 -7.69 10.06 0.58
C TYR A 7 -8.41 9.20 1.62
N ALA A 8 -7.68 8.83 2.67
CA ALA A 8 -8.24 8.12 3.80
C ALA A 8 -9.14 9.05 4.62
N ILE A 9 -10.25 8.51 5.13
CA ILE A 9 -11.18 9.23 6.01
C ILE A 9 -10.95 8.70 7.42
N ASP A 10 -10.36 9.53 8.32
CA ASP A 10 -10.12 9.44 9.78
C ASP A 10 -9.63 8.12 10.42
N LEU A 11 -9.93 6.96 9.86
CA LEU A 11 -9.68 5.63 10.39
C LEU A 11 -8.32 5.08 9.99
N LEU A 12 -7.79 5.51 8.83
CA LEU A 12 -6.49 5.12 8.32
C LEU A 12 -5.70 6.35 7.87
N SER A 13 -4.38 6.28 7.92
CA SER A 13 -3.54 7.31 7.33
C SER A 13 -3.41 7.12 5.82
N ASN A 14 -3.19 8.23 5.11
CA ASN A 14 -2.82 8.17 3.69
C ASN A 14 -1.54 7.35 3.47
N LYS A 15 -0.63 7.31 4.45
CA LYS A 15 0.61 6.53 4.37
C LYS A 15 0.34 5.04 4.35
N PHE A 16 -0.64 4.58 5.11
CA PHE A 16 -1.07 3.19 5.10
C PHE A 16 -1.59 2.80 3.71
N ILE A 17 -2.47 3.63 3.13
CA ILE A 17 -3.02 3.35 1.79
C ILE A 17 -1.90 3.30 0.74
N VAL A 18 -0.91 4.19 0.81
CA VAL A 18 0.23 4.17 -0.11
C VAL A 18 1.06 2.89 0.05
N ALA A 19 1.35 2.46 1.28
CA ALA A 19 2.07 1.21 1.53
C ALA A 19 1.28 0.00 1.01
N LEU A 20 -0.03 0.00 1.26
CA LEU A 20 -0.94 -1.05 0.84
C LEU A 20 -1.02 -1.17 -0.69
N LEU A 21 -1.17 -0.06 -1.41
CA LEU A 21 -1.20 -0.04 -2.87
C LEU A 21 0.14 -0.42 -3.52
N ASN A 22 1.25 -0.26 -2.80
CA ASN A 22 2.57 -0.63 -3.28
C ASN A 22 2.96 -2.08 -2.96
N SER A 23 2.06 -2.85 -2.34
CA SER A 23 2.29 -4.26 -2.05
C SER A 23 2.05 -5.16 -3.25
N ASN A 24 2.78 -6.28 -3.31
CA ASN A 24 2.61 -7.26 -4.37
C ASN A 24 1.27 -7.98 -4.25
N VAL A 25 0.79 -8.27 -3.03
CA VAL A 25 -0.53 -8.90 -2.81
C VAL A 25 -1.65 -8.17 -3.57
N LEU A 26 -1.74 -6.85 -3.41
CA LEU A 26 -2.79 -6.08 -4.09
C LEU A 26 -2.52 -5.86 -5.56
N PHE A 27 -1.26 -5.75 -5.94
CA PHE A 27 -0.86 -5.64 -7.35
C PHE A 27 -1.25 -6.90 -8.14
N ASP A 28 -0.97 -8.07 -7.60
CA ASP A 28 -1.32 -9.36 -8.19
C ASP A 28 -2.84 -9.54 -8.23
N TYR A 29 -3.54 -9.21 -7.12
CA TYR A 29 -4.99 -9.25 -7.09
C TYR A 29 -5.62 -8.34 -8.15
N TYR A 30 -5.12 -7.11 -8.28
CA TYR A 30 -5.58 -6.17 -9.29
C TYR A 30 -5.41 -6.74 -10.70
N ARG A 31 -4.22 -7.28 -11.00
CA ARG A 31 -3.89 -7.81 -12.32
C ARG A 31 -4.76 -9.01 -12.68
N GLU A 32 -5.03 -9.89 -11.74
CA GLU A 32 -5.75 -11.14 -12.00
C GLU A 32 -7.27 -10.96 -12.03
N PHE A 33 -7.82 -10.12 -11.14
CA PHE A 33 -9.27 -10.05 -10.90
C PHE A 33 -9.96 -8.78 -11.42
N ILE A 34 -9.23 -7.67 -11.58
CA ILE A 34 -9.85 -6.39 -11.97
C ILE A 34 -9.45 -6.05 -13.40
N ASN A 35 -8.16 -5.90 -13.65
CA ASN A 35 -7.68 -5.37 -14.91
C ASN A 35 -6.21 -5.73 -15.14
N CYS A 36 -5.93 -6.44 -16.23
CA CYS A 36 -4.57 -6.81 -16.62
C CYS A 36 -3.78 -5.65 -17.27
N SER A 37 -4.42 -4.50 -17.53
CA SER A 37 -3.78 -3.36 -18.19
C SER A 37 -2.97 -2.50 -17.21
N VAL A 38 -1.92 -1.87 -17.73
CA VAL A 38 -0.95 -1.05 -16.97
C VAL A 38 -1.59 0.22 -16.39
N ASN A 39 -2.72 0.68 -16.95
CA ASN A 39 -3.36 1.92 -16.55
C ASN A 39 -4.36 1.70 -15.40
N ILE A 40 -3.90 1.91 -14.17
CA ILE A 40 -4.74 1.89 -12.97
C ILE A 40 -5.58 3.17 -12.91
N GLN A 41 -6.91 3.04 -12.80
CA GLN A 41 -7.82 4.16 -12.59
C GLN A 41 -8.43 4.12 -11.18
N VAL A 42 -8.93 5.26 -10.70
CA VAL A 42 -9.58 5.34 -9.37
C VAL A 42 -10.81 4.43 -9.27
N ASN A 43 -11.49 4.16 -10.39
CA ASN A 43 -12.61 3.21 -10.41
C ASN A 43 -12.18 1.75 -10.20
N ASP A 44 -10.95 1.41 -10.53
CA ASP A 44 -10.41 0.07 -10.30
C ASP A 44 -10.00 -0.08 -8.83
N ILE A 45 -9.36 0.94 -8.26
CA ILE A 45 -8.94 0.95 -6.84
C ILE A 45 -10.15 0.79 -5.90
N LYS A 46 -11.33 1.30 -6.29
CA LYS A 46 -12.57 1.11 -5.52
C LYS A 46 -13.03 -0.35 -5.42
N GLN A 47 -12.59 -1.21 -6.32
CA GLN A 47 -12.94 -2.64 -6.33
C GLN A 47 -11.93 -3.47 -5.53
N LEU A 48 -10.82 -2.87 -5.08
CA LEU A 48 -9.83 -3.58 -4.27
C LEU A 48 -10.38 -3.87 -2.87
N PRO A 49 -10.22 -5.10 -2.36
CA PRO A 49 -10.58 -5.42 -0.99
C PRO A 49 -9.56 -4.79 -0.05
N ILE A 50 -9.91 -3.67 0.59
CA ILE A 50 -9.09 -3.03 1.63
C ILE A 50 -9.57 -3.53 2.99
N ILE A 51 -8.75 -4.35 3.65
CA ILE A 51 -9.01 -4.82 5.02
C ILE A 51 -8.66 -3.68 5.98
N ILE A 52 -9.57 -3.39 6.93
CA ILE A 52 -9.33 -2.42 7.99
C ILE A 52 -8.53 -3.13 9.10
N PRO A 53 -7.23 -2.80 9.29
CA PRO A 53 -6.42 -3.43 10.32
C PRO A 53 -6.75 -2.91 11.71
N THR A 54 -6.23 -3.57 12.74
CA THR A 54 -6.17 -3.03 14.10
C THR A 54 -5.29 -1.78 14.14
N LYS A 55 -5.61 -0.82 15.02
CA LYS A 55 -4.84 0.45 15.16
C LYS A 55 -3.34 0.25 15.33
N GLU A 56 -2.92 -0.80 16.05
CA GLU A 56 -1.52 -1.14 16.26
C GLU A 56 -0.83 -1.57 14.95
N PHE A 57 -1.48 -2.43 14.17
CA PHE A 57 -1.00 -2.86 12.86
C PHE A 57 -0.92 -1.70 11.86
N ALA A 58 -1.94 -0.84 11.84
CA ALA A 58 -1.93 0.37 11.01
C ALA A 58 -0.70 1.24 11.34
N PHE A 59 -0.45 1.49 12.62
CA PHE A 59 0.67 2.30 13.07
C PHE A 59 2.03 1.70 12.70
N LEU A 60 2.18 0.38 12.80
CA LEU A 60 3.41 -0.32 12.38
C LEU A 60 3.69 -0.13 10.90
N ILE A 61 2.69 -0.40 10.05
CA ILE A 61 2.81 -0.24 8.59
C ILE A 61 3.09 1.22 8.23
N GLU A 62 2.41 2.17 8.87
CA GLU A 62 2.65 3.61 8.67
C GLU A 62 4.07 4.03 9.05
N SER A 63 4.61 3.51 10.16
CA SER A 63 5.97 3.79 10.60
C SER A 63 7.01 3.27 9.60
N LEU A 64 6.81 2.05 9.10
CA LEU A 64 7.67 1.46 8.07
C LEU A 64 7.57 2.22 6.75
N ALA A 65 6.36 2.57 6.32
CA ALA A 65 6.12 3.38 5.13
C ALA A 65 6.81 4.75 5.23
N ASP A 66 6.73 5.41 6.39
CA ASP A 66 7.40 6.69 6.61
C ASP A 66 8.93 6.57 6.57
N LYS A 67 9.49 5.46 7.08
CA LYS A 67 10.92 5.15 6.95
C LYS A 67 11.31 4.93 5.49
N ALA A 68 10.54 4.15 4.74
CA ALA A 68 10.78 3.90 3.32
C ALA A 68 10.74 5.20 2.50
N ILE A 69 9.71 6.04 2.71
CA ILE A 69 9.57 7.35 2.06
C ILE A 69 10.78 8.24 2.38
N LYS A 70 11.22 8.30 3.64
CA LYS A 70 12.40 9.08 4.05
C LYS A 70 13.71 8.57 3.43
N LYS A 71 13.88 7.25 3.29
CA LYS A 71 15.06 6.68 2.62
C LYS A 71 15.06 6.98 1.13
N LYS A 72 13.90 6.85 0.47
CA LYS A 72 13.71 7.18 -0.95
C LYS A 72 13.96 8.67 -1.23
N GLN A 73 13.57 9.55 -0.31
CA GLN A 73 13.88 10.98 -0.38
C GLN A 73 15.39 11.28 -0.24
N LYS A 74 16.12 10.46 0.52
CA LYS A 74 17.57 10.61 0.74
C LYS A 74 18.42 9.92 -0.34
N LEU A 75 17.82 9.24 -1.33
CA LEU A 75 18.50 8.46 -2.37
C LEU A 75 19.50 7.42 -1.82
N VAL A 76 19.17 6.84 -0.66
CA VAL A 76 19.97 5.77 -0.04
C VAL A 76 19.22 4.46 -0.24
N ASP A 77 19.60 3.68 -1.25
CA ASP A 77 18.89 2.47 -1.68
C ASP A 77 19.27 1.20 -0.90
N ASN A 78 20.42 1.18 -0.21
CA ASN A 78 21.01 -0.06 0.34
C ASN A 78 20.14 -0.84 1.34
N ASP A 79 19.08 -0.25 1.89
CA ASP A 79 18.21 -0.89 2.88
C ASP A 79 16.71 -0.76 2.55
N LEU A 80 16.35 -0.31 1.34
CA LEU A 80 14.95 -0.07 1.00
C LEU A 80 14.20 -1.40 0.83
N GLU A 81 14.82 -2.37 0.17
CA GLU A 81 14.27 -3.69 -0.11
C GLU A 81 13.84 -4.41 1.16
N PHE A 82 14.65 -4.38 2.23
CA PHE A 82 14.30 -4.99 3.52
C PHE A 82 13.04 -4.38 4.15
N ILE A 83 12.84 -3.07 3.99
CA ILE A 83 11.65 -2.40 4.54
C ILE A 83 10.42 -2.75 3.70
N GLU A 84 10.59 -2.82 2.38
CA GLU A 84 9.52 -3.21 1.46
C GLU A 84 9.10 -4.68 1.69
N GLU A 85 10.04 -5.59 1.91
CA GLU A 85 9.76 -6.98 2.30
C GLU A 85 9.04 -7.07 3.65
N GLU A 86 9.46 -6.30 4.66
CA GLU A 86 8.81 -6.30 5.98
C GLU A 86 7.35 -5.76 5.89
N ILE A 87 7.12 -4.73 5.08
CA ILE A 87 5.77 -4.25 4.79
C ILE A 87 4.94 -5.32 4.08
N GLU A 88 5.53 -6.02 3.11
CA GLU A 88 4.87 -7.06 2.34
C GLU A 88 4.43 -8.22 3.25
N ASP A 89 5.28 -8.67 4.18
CA ASP A 89 4.96 -9.74 5.11
C ASP A 89 3.87 -9.34 6.13
N LEU A 90 3.85 -8.07 6.55
CA LEU A 90 2.75 -7.51 7.35
C LEU A 90 1.43 -7.45 6.58
N ILE A 91 1.48 -7.18 5.28
CA ILE A 91 0.29 -7.16 4.43
C ILE A 91 -0.18 -8.60 4.17
N LYS A 92 0.70 -9.54 3.86
CA LYS A 92 0.34 -10.96 3.74
C LYS A 92 -0.35 -11.49 5.00
N THR A 93 0.20 -11.17 6.18
CA THR A 93 -0.44 -11.54 7.46
C THR A 93 -1.80 -10.85 7.64
N LEU A 94 -1.97 -9.61 7.19
CA LEU A 94 -3.28 -8.93 7.20
C LEU A 94 -4.31 -9.62 6.31
N TYR A 95 -3.91 -10.09 5.13
CA TYR A 95 -4.78 -10.81 4.19
C TYR A 95 -4.85 -12.32 4.46
N SER A 96 -4.08 -12.83 5.44
CA SER A 96 -3.97 -14.25 5.78
C SER A 96 -3.56 -15.14 4.58
N ILE A 97 -2.62 -14.64 3.77
CA ILE A 97 -2.06 -15.30 2.58
C ILE A 97 -0.63 -15.77 2.86
#